data_AF-E1NZ32-F1
#
_entry.id   AF-E1NZ32-F1
#
_cell.length_a   1.000
_cell.length_b   1.000
_cell.length_c   1.000
_cell.angle_alpha   90.00
_cell.angle_beta   90.00
_cell.angle_gamma   90.00
#
_symmetry.space_group_name_H-M   'P 1'
#
loop_
_entity.id
_entity.type
_entity.pdbx_description
1 polymer ?
#
loop_
_entity_poly.entity_id
_entity_poly.type
_entity_poly.pdbx_seq_one_letter_code
_entity_poly.pdbx_strand_id
1 'polypeptide(L)' 'MPQLLPDPWWTIFLFTWVIFLLFAPLKTLSFKPLNNPTTSISKTQTTIWPWMW' A
#
# COMPACT_ATOMS: atom_id res chain seq x y z
N MET A 1 34.79 12.69 -6.28
CA MET A 1 33.61 13.06 -7.10
C MET A 1 32.73 13.97 -6.24
N PRO A 2 32.15 15.06 -6.77
CA PRO A 2 31.36 16.00 -5.96
C PRO A 2 30.12 15.37 -5.31
N GLN A 3 29.67 14.22 -5.83
CA GLN A 3 28.57 13.41 -5.31
C GLN A 3 28.92 12.59 -4.04
N LEU A 4 30.21 12.53 -3.67
CA LEU A 4 30.74 11.82 -2.51
C LEU A 4 30.95 12.73 -1.30
N LEU A 5 30.68 14.03 -1.44
CA LEU A 5 30.69 14.96 -0.32
C LEU A 5 29.48 14.63 0.56
N PRO A 6 29.70 14.11 1.79
CA PRO A 6 28.61 13.70 2.64
C PRO A 6 27.81 14.91 3.09
N ASP A 7 28.38 16.09 3.24
CA ASP A 7 27.59 17.25 3.67
C ASP A 7 26.87 17.92 2.49
N PRO A 8 25.53 18.14 2.55
CA PRO A 8 24.60 17.86 3.65
C PRO A 8 23.58 16.74 3.32
N TRP A 9 24.01 15.47 3.34
CA TRP A 9 23.22 14.30 2.96
C TRP A 9 21.97 14.13 3.84
N TRP A 10 22.12 14.37 5.15
CA TRP A 10 21.05 14.21 6.11
C TRP A 10 19.91 15.20 5.87
N THR A 11 20.23 16.44 5.48
CA THR A 11 19.20 17.46 5.20
C THR A 11 18.49 17.15 3.89
N ILE A 12 19.22 16.69 2.87
CA ILE A 12 18.63 16.24 1.59
C ILE A 12 17.69 15.06 1.84
N PHE A 13 18.12 14.09 2.65
CA PHE A 13 17.29 12.94 3.04
C PHE A 13 16.01 13.40 3.74
N LEU A 14 16.13 14.19 4.82
CA LEU A 14 14.97 14.68 5.55
C LEU A 14 14.00 15.48 4.66
N PHE A 15 14.51 16.39 3.83
CA PHE A 15 13.68 17.19 2.94
C PHE A 15 12.95 16.33 1.90
N THR A 16 13.66 15.34 1.33
CA THR A 16 13.07 14.39 0.39
C THR A 16 11.94 13.59 1.05
N TRP A 17 12.15 13.11 2.28
CA TRP A 17 11.13 12.37 3.03
C TRP A 17 9.93 13.24 3.40
N VAL A 18 10.15 14.48 3.83
CA VAL A 18 9.07 15.43 4.13
C VAL A 18 8.22 15.67 2.89
N ILE A 19 8.84 15.93 1.73
CA ILE A 19 8.12 16.07 0.46
C ILE A 19 7.33 14.80 0.16
N PHE A 20 7.98 13.63 0.20
CA PHE A 20 7.32 12.38 -0.12
C PHE A 20 6.11 12.11 0.78
N LEU A 21 6.23 12.34 2.10
CA LEU A 21 5.15 12.16 3.06
C LEU A 21 4.03 13.18 2.91
N LEU A 22 4.31 14.39 2.45
CA LEU A 22 3.27 15.40 2.16
C LEU A 22 2.47 15.04 0.89
N PHE A 23 3.16 14.57 -0.16
CA PHE A 23 2.52 14.30 -1.45
C PHE A 23 1.92 12.90 -1.57
N ALA A 24 2.47 11.89 -0.89
CA ALA A 24 1.95 10.52 -0.90
C ALA A 24 0.45 10.43 -0.54
N PRO A 25 -0.03 11.01 0.59
CA PRO A 25 -1.44 10.90 0.99
C PRO A 25 -2.39 11.62 0.02
N LEU A 26 -1.97 12.75 -0.58
CA LEU A 26 -2.78 13.48 -1.55
C LEU A 26 -3.15 12.59 -2.76
N LYS A 27 -2.23 11.72 -3.19
CA LYS A 27 -2.46 10.80 -4.29
C LYS A 27 -3.23 9.55 -3.88
N THR A 28 -3.01 9.03 -2.67
CA THR A 28 -3.64 7.78 -2.23
C THR A 28 -5.06 7.98 -1.68
N LEU A 29 -5.39 9.14 -1.12
CA LEU A 29 -6.74 9.44 -0.60
C LEU A 29 -7.81 9.49 -1.71
N SER A 30 -7.43 9.79 -2.95
CA SER A 30 -8.34 9.75 -4.10
C SER A 30 -8.57 8.32 -4.62
N PHE A 31 -8.02 7.28 -3.96
CA PHE A 31 -8.20 5.90 -4.39
C PHE A 31 -9.64 5.44 -4.15
N LYS A 32 -10.35 5.18 -5.25
CA LYS A 32 -11.66 4.52 -5.23
C LYS A 32 -11.48 3.06 -5.64
N PRO A 33 -11.70 2.08 -4.75
CA PRO A 33 -11.66 0.68 -5.13
C PRO A 33 -12.79 0.38 -6.14
N LEU A 34 -12.46 -0.34 -7.22
CA LEU A 34 -13.43 -0.69 -8.27
C LEU A 34 -14.47 -1.72 -7.80
N ASN A 35 -14.10 -2.54 -6.81
CA ASN A 35 -14.98 -3.53 -6.23
C ASN A 35 -15.10 -3.27 -4.73
N ASN A 36 -16.31 -3.37 -4.18
CA ASN A 36 -16.47 -3.38 -2.74
C ASN A 36 -15.86 -4.69 -2.23
N PRO A 37 -14.99 -4.68 -1.20
CA PRO A 37 -14.62 -5.90 -0.52
C PRO A 37 -15.89 -6.43 0.16
N THR A 38 -16.62 -7.30 -0.54
CA THR A 38 -17.75 -8.01 0.03
C THR A 38 -17.17 -8.89 1.13
N THR A 39 -17.34 -8.51 2.39
CA THR A 39 -17.14 -9.42 3.51
C THR A 39 -18.23 -10.48 3.42
N SER A 40 -18.05 -11.47 2.55
CA SER A 40 -18.87 -12.66 2.59
C SER A 40 -18.50 -13.42 3.85
N ILE A 41 -19.07 -13.01 4.97
CA ILE A 41 -19.32 -13.89 6.12
C ILE A 41 -20.46 -14.85 5.72
N SER A 42 -20.35 -15.44 4.53
CA SER A 42 -21.00 -16.70 4.26
C SER A 42 -20.02 -17.70 4.83
N LYS A 43 -20.30 -18.14 6.06
CA LYS A 43 -19.75 -19.39 6.60
C LYS A 43 -19.94 -20.39 5.46
N THR A 44 -18.86 -20.76 4.77
CA THR A 44 -18.91 -21.82 3.77
C THR A 44 -19.42 -23.03 4.54
N GLN A 45 -20.72 -23.28 4.47
CA GLN A 45 -21.29 -24.57 4.80
C GLN A 45 -20.70 -25.48 3.74
N THR A 46 -19.53 -26.04 4.06
CA THR A 46 -18.92 -27.13 3.32
C THR A 46 -19.91 -28.27 3.38
N THR A 47 -20.88 -28.27 2.46
CA THR A 47 -21.57 -29.48 2.07
C THR A 47 -20.49 -30.36 1.48
N ILE A 48 -20.03 -31.31 2.29
CA ILE A 48 -19.17 -32.40 1.84
C ILE A 48 -19.94 -33.04 0.69
N TRP A 49 -19.49 -32.80 -0.53
CA TRP A 49 -20.02 -33.49 -1.70
C TRP A 49 -19.50 -34.93 -1.58
N PRO A 50 -20.34 -35.93 -1.26
CA PRO A 50 -19.89 -37.30 -1.32
C PRO A 50 -19.66 -37.60 -2.79
N TRP A 51 -18.39 -37.63 -3.19
CA TRP A 51 -18.00 -38.02 -4.54
C TRP A 51 -18.54 -39.43 -4.79
N MET A 52 -19.42 -39.57 -5.78
CA MET A 52 -20.10 -40.83 -6.10
C MET A 52 -19.37 -41.61 -7.22
N TRP A 53 -18.03 -41.63 -7.18
CA TRP A 53 -17.28 -42.70 -7.86
C TRP A 53 -16.82 -43.72 -6.84
#